data_AF-C3S310-F1
#
_entry.id   AF-C3S310-F1
#
_cell.length_a   1.000
_cell.length_b   1.000
_cell.length_c   1.000
_cell.angle_alpha   90.00
_cell.angle_beta   90.00
_cell.angle_gamma   90.00
#
_symmetry.space_group_name_H-M   'P 1'
#
loop_
_entity.id
_entity.type
_entity.pdbx_description
1 polymer ?
#
loop_
_entity_poly.entity_id
_entity_poly.type
_entity_poly.pdbx_seq_one_letter_code
_entity_poly.pdbx_strand_id
1 'polypeptide(L)'
;DEMKRYGIGNKDWGYAWAKVDERFDISKHPNEVNRVGYIVEIDPTDPTSIPKKRTALGRFKHENAAVTVAANGHVVVYLGDDERGEFLYKFVSERKYAQGGENLNLLEDGTLFVAKFEENQKGRWLPLTSESTGMTKAEISIHTRQAASKLEATTMDR
;
A
#
# COMPACT_ATOMS: atom_id res chain seq x y z
N ASP A 1 14.90 10.92 6.72
CA ASP A 1 14.67 9.51 7.11
C ASP A 1 13.55 8.81 6.36
N GLU A 2 12.40 9.45 6.07
CA GLU A 2 11.26 8.78 5.39
C GLU A 2 11.52 8.45 3.91
N MET A 3 11.95 9.42 3.10
CA MET A 3 12.26 9.19 1.68
C MET A 3 13.29 8.07 1.48
N LYS A 4 14.29 8.01 2.37
CA LYS A 4 15.34 6.98 2.36
C LYS A 4 14.75 5.57 2.52
N ARG A 5 13.70 5.39 3.34
CA ARG A 5 13.03 4.10 3.51
C ARG A 5 12.32 3.60 2.24
N TYR A 6 12.00 4.52 1.32
CA TYR A 6 11.41 4.19 0.01
C TYR A 6 12.44 4.21 -1.13
N GLY A 7 13.74 4.29 -0.81
CA GLY A 7 14.81 4.33 -1.81
C GLY A 7 14.88 5.63 -2.61
N ILE A 8 14.27 6.71 -2.13
CA ILE A 8 14.27 8.02 -2.78
C ILE A 8 15.48 8.82 -2.30
N GLY A 9 16.21 9.41 -3.25
CA GLY A 9 17.31 10.33 -2.98
C GLY A 9 17.74 11.10 -4.22
N ASN A 10 18.78 11.92 -4.08
CA ASN A 10 19.23 12.82 -5.16
C ASN A 10 19.96 12.09 -6.30
N LYS A 11 20.40 10.84 -6.08
CA LYS A 11 21.00 10.03 -7.13
C LYS A 11 19.90 9.40 -7.98
N ASP A 12 19.77 9.92 -9.20
CA ASP A 12 18.88 9.37 -10.20
C ASP A 12 19.27 7.94 -10.62
N TRP A 13 18.27 7.14 -11.00
CA TRP A 13 18.44 5.75 -11.44
C TRP A 13 18.75 5.63 -12.94
N GLY A 14 18.97 6.75 -13.64
CA GLY A 14 19.26 6.82 -15.07
C GLY A 14 18.10 7.34 -15.93
N TYR A 15 16.95 7.69 -15.33
CA TYR A 15 15.78 8.21 -16.04
C TYR A 15 15.91 9.70 -16.39
N ALA A 16 16.59 10.47 -15.52
CA ALA A 16 16.85 11.89 -15.66
C ALA A 16 15.60 12.79 -15.86
N TRP A 17 14.40 12.32 -15.51
CA TRP A 17 13.15 13.07 -15.71
C TRP A 17 13.11 14.41 -14.97
N ALA A 18 13.72 14.51 -13.79
CA ALA A 18 13.83 15.77 -13.05
C ALA A 18 14.57 16.89 -13.82
N LYS A 19 15.33 16.56 -14.88
CA LYS A 19 15.98 17.55 -15.74
C LYS A 19 15.03 18.22 -16.74
N VAL A 20 13.88 17.62 -17.01
CA VAL A 20 12.95 18.05 -18.07
C VAL A 20 11.53 18.33 -17.55
N ASP A 21 11.15 17.72 -16.43
CA ASP A 21 9.87 17.94 -15.75
C ASP A 21 10.14 18.12 -14.25
N GLU A 22 9.88 19.34 -13.75
CA GLU A 22 10.15 19.69 -12.36
C GLU A 22 9.33 18.87 -11.37
N ARG A 23 8.22 18.26 -11.79
CA ARG A 23 7.42 17.36 -10.94
C ARG A 23 8.26 16.25 -10.31
N PHE A 24 9.32 15.79 -10.98
CA PHE A 24 10.22 14.76 -10.47
C PHE A 24 11.43 15.31 -9.69
N ASP A 25 11.61 16.63 -9.62
CA ASP A 25 12.61 17.27 -8.79
C ASP A 25 12.11 17.34 -7.34
N ILE A 26 12.60 16.41 -6.51
CA ILE A 26 12.22 16.30 -5.10
C ILE A 26 12.66 17.51 -4.25
N SER A 27 13.57 18.36 -4.75
CA SER A 27 13.93 19.60 -4.07
C SER A 27 12.87 20.69 -4.26
N LYS A 28 12.08 20.61 -5.34
CA LYS A 28 10.97 21.52 -5.64
C LYS A 28 9.61 20.96 -5.24
N HIS A 29 9.37 19.67 -5.50
CA HIS A 29 8.11 18.98 -5.21
C HIS A 29 8.32 17.80 -4.26
N PRO A 30 8.74 18.04 -2.99
CA PRO A 30 9.08 16.98 -2.06
C PRO A 30 7.92 16.03 -1.73
N ASN A 31 6.67 16.50 -1.88
CA ASN A 31 5.48 15.69 -1.62
C ASN A 31 5.00 14.87 -2.82
N GLU A 32 5.55 15.07 -4.03
CA GLU A 32 5.10 14.32 -5.21
C GLU A 32 5.38 12.81 -5.05
N VAL A 33 6.46 12.46 -4.36
CA VAL A 33 6.79 11.07 -4.07
C VAL A 33 5.73 10.36 -3.21
N ASN A 34 4.99 11.12 -2.41
CA ASN A 34 3.88 10.60 -1.58
C ASN A 34 2.59 10.41 -2.39
N ARG A 35 2.56 10.82 -3.66
CA ARG A 35 1.40 10.67 -4.56
C ARG A 35 1.51 9.42 -5.44
N VAL A 36 2.57 8.63 -5.34
CA VAL A 36 2.83 7.41 -6.13
C VAL A 36 3.15 6.22 -5.22
N GLY A 37 3.14 5.00 -5.79
CA GLY A 37 3.35 3.75 -5.04
C GLY A 37 2.06 3.18 -4.45
N TYR A 38 0.93 3.32 -5.14
CA TYR A 38 -0.38 2.84 -4.72
C TYR A 38 -0.96 1.88 -5.75
N ILE A 39 -1.83 0.98 -5.29
CA ILE A 39 -2.78 0.29 -6.17
C ILE A 39 -3.71 1.33 -6.82
N VAL A 40 -3.86 1.23 -8.14
CA VAL A 40 -4.76 2.07 -8.93
C VAL A 40 -5.87 1.19 -9.50
N GLU A 41 -7.10 1.50 -9.14
CA GLU A 41 -8.28 0.84 -9.69
C GLU A 41 -8.72 1.54 -10.97
N ILE A 42 -8.98 0.76 -12.01
CA ILE A 42 -9.38 1.22 -13.35
C ILE A 42 -10.66 0.48 -13.70
N ASP A 43 -11.65 1.19 -14.24
CA ASP A 43 -12.83 0.58 -14.85
C ASP A 43 -12.56 0.40 -16.36
N PRO A 44 -12.33 -0.85 -16.83
CA PRO A 44 -12.06 -1.10 -18.25
C PRO A 44 -13.32 -1.00 -19.12
N THR A 45 -14.52 -0.93 -18.52
CA THR A 45 -15.80 -0.88 -19.25
C THR A 45 -16.25 0.54 -19.57
N ASP A 46 -15.72 1.53 -18.85
CA ASP A 46 -15.99 2.95 -19.06
C ASP A 46 -14.69 3.71 -19.39
N PRO A 47 -14.47 4.11 -20.66
CA PRO A 47 -13.28 4.84 -21.07
C PRO A 47 -13.22 6.28 -20.54
N THR A 48 -14.32 6.80 -19.99
CA THR A 48 -14.39 8.12 -19.37
C THR A 48 -14.19 8.08 -17.86
N SER A 49 -14.12 6.87 -17.28
CA SER A 49 -13.87 6.68 -15.87
C SER A 49 -12.51 7.27 -15.46
N ILE A 50 -12.46 7.83 -14.26
CA ILE A 50 -11.22 8.36 -13.68
C ILE A 50 -10.64 7.28 -12.76
N PRO A 51 -9.44 6.74 -13.06
CA PRO A 51 -8.78 5.77 -12.20
C PRO A 51 -8.54 6.31 -10.79
N LYS A 52 -8.69 5.44 -9.78
CA LYS A 52 -8.61 5.82 -8.36
C LYS A 52 -7.40 5.17 -7.69
N LYS A 53 -6.54 5.98 -7.07
CA LYS A 53 -5.47 5.47 -6.18
C LYS A 53 -6.11 5.06 -4.85
N ARG A 54 -6.09 3.77 -4.52
CA ARG A 54 -6.73 3.23 -3.31
C ARG A 54 -5.76 3.28 -2.12
N THR A 55 -5.72 4.42 -1.44
CA THR A 55 -4.73 4.70 -0.37
C THR A 55 -4.89 3.82 0.86
N ALA A 56 -6.07 3.24 1.09
CA ALA A 56 -6.32 2.31 2.19
C ALA A 56 -5.51 1.01 2.07
N LEU A 57 -5.04 0.67 0.86
CA LEU A 57 -4.17 -0.47 0.61
C LEU A 57 -2.68 -0.18 0.89
N GLY A 58 -2.36 1.05 1.32
CA GLY A 58 -1.02 1.47 1.70
C GLY A 58 -0.12 1.85 0.51
N ARG A 59 1.00 2.50 0.85
CA ARG A 59 2.01 2.98 -0.10
C ARG A 59 3.30 2.21 0.04
N PHE A 60 3.71 1.52 -1.02
CA PHE A 60 4.97 0.78 -1.13
C PHE A 60 5.20 0.32 -2.57
N LYS A 61 6.21 -0.52 -2.84
CA LYS A 61 6.51 -1.03 -4.19
C LYS A 61 5.65 -2.26 -4.47
N HIS A 62 4.35 -2.02 -4.64
CA HIS A 62 3.35 -3.06 -4.94
C HIS A 62 3.78 -3.88 -6.17
N GLU A 63 3.82 -5.21 -6.02
CA GLU A 63 4.06 -6.14 -7.13
C GLU A 63 2.74 -6.46 -7.86
N ASN A 64 1.82 -7.13 -7.16
CA ASN A 64 0.46 -7.41 -7.63
C ASN A 64 -0.58 -7.15 -6.51
N ALA A 65 -1.85 -7.40 -6.83
CA ALA A 65 -2.95 -7.41 -5.87
C ALA A 65 -3.78 -8.68 -6.03
N ALA A 66 -3.63 -9.64 -5.12
CA ALA A 66 -4.40 -10.88 -5.14
C ALA A 66 -5.71 -10.71 -4.37
N VAL A 67 -6.81 -10.57 -5.10
CA VAL A 67 -8.15 -10.26 -4.56
C VAL A 67 -8.96 -11.54 -4.33
N THR A 68 -9.67 -11.60 -3.22
CA THR A 68 -10.68 -12.64 -2.94
C THR A 68 -11.83 -12.09 -2.10
N VAL A 69 -12.99 -12.75 -2.12
CA VAL A 69 -14.08 -12.48 -1.19
C VAL A 69 -14.02 -13.55 -0.11
N ALA A 70 -13.78 -13.14 1.13
CA ALA A 70 -13.73 -14.05 2.26
C ALA A 70 -15.11 -14.69 2.53
N ALA A 71 -15.14 -15.82 3.22
CA ALA A 71 -16.38 -16.54 3.54
C ALA A 71 -17.41 -15.70 4.31
N ASN A 72 -16.97 -14.64 5.00
CA ASN A 72 -17.85 -13.69 5.71
C ASN A 72 -18.34 -12.52 4.82
N GLY A 73 -17.96 -12.50 3.54
CA GLY A 73 -18.39 -11.54 2.52
C GLY A 73 -17.49 -10.31 2.35
N HIS A 74 -16.43 -10.15 3.16
CA HIS A 74 -15.52 -9.01 3.01
C HIS A 74 -14.54 -9.24 1.86
N VAL A 75 -14.20 -8.16 1.15
CA VAL A 75 -13.13 -8.18 0.14
C VAL A 75 -11.79 -8.21 0.86
N VAL A 76 -10.92 -9.12 0.44
CA VAL A 76 -9.56 -9.26 0.94
C VAL A 76 -8.59 -9.09 -0.23
N VAL A 77 -7.54 -8.30 -0.02
CA VAL A 77 -6.48 -8.11 -1.01
C VAL A 77 -5.14 -8.42 -0.38
N TYR A 78 -4.42 -9.43 -0.88
CA TYR A 78 -3.05 -9.70 -0.49
C TYR A 78 -2.09 -8.93 -1.41
N LEU A 79 -1.06 -8.32 -0.83
CA LEU A 79 -0.18 -7.35 -1.49
C LEU A 79 1.27 -7.62 -1.08
N GLY A 80 2.16 -7.78 -2.06
CA GLY A 80 3.61 -7.90 -1.86
C GLY A 80 4.33 -6.58 -2.12
N ASP A 81 5.42 -6.34 -1.37
CA ASP A 81 6.32 -5.20 -1.54
C ASP A 81 7.69 -5.70 -2.03
N ASP A 82 7.95 -5.61 -3.35
CA ASP A 82 9.16 -6.20 -3.99
C ASP A 82 10.38 -5.31 -3.76
N GLU A 83 10.96 -5.41 -2.55
CA GLU A 83 12.26 -4.89 -2.18
C GLU A 83 12.83 -5.67 -1.00
N ARG A 84 14.03 -6.25 -1.20
CA ARG A 84 14.70 -7.09 -0.19
C ARG A 84 14.53 -6.55 1.24
N GLY A 85 13.92 -7.38 2.08
CA GLY A 85 13.72 -7.10 3.50
C GLY A 85 12.42 -6.36 3.83
N GLU A 86 11.57 -6.07 2.84
CA GLU A 86 10.24 -5.52 3.06
C GLU A 86 9.20 -6.64 3.29
N PHE A 87 7.90 -6.33 3.18
CA PHE A 87 6.86 -7.09 3.90
C PHE A 87 5.74 -7.61 3.00
N LEU A 88 5.02 -8.60 3.53
CA LEU A 88 3.76 -9.09 2.98
C LEU A 88 2.57 -8.44 3.70
N TYR A 89 1.61 -7.93 2.94
CA TYR A 89 0.43 -7.22 3.46
C TYR A 89 -0.88 -7.89 3.07
N LYS A 90 -1.93 -7.57 3.84
CA LYS A 90 -3.32 -7.97 3.57
C LYS A 90 -4.25 -6.82 3.91
N PHE A 91 -5.09 -6.39 2.99
CA PHE A 91 -6.20 -5.50 3.23
C PHE A 91 -7.49 -6.29 3.43
N VAL A 92 -8.37 -5.85 4.33
CA VAL A 92 -9.73 -6.36 4.51
C VAL A 92 -10.70 -5.18 4.50
N SER A 93 -11.68 -5.20 3.59
CA SER A 93 -12.67 -4.12 3.45
C SER A 93 -13.57 -4.01 4.67
N GLU A 94 -14.04 -2.80 4.97
CA GLU A 94 -15.04 -2.57 6.03
C GLU A 94 -16.42 -3.08 5.61
N ARG A 95 -16.79 -2.85 4.35
CA ARG A 95 -18.08 -3.29 3.79
C ARG A 95 -17.95 -4.61 3.04
N LYS A 96 -19.06 -5.33 2.93
CA LYS A 96 -19.14 -6.62 2.22
C LYS A 96 -19.36 -6.42 0.73
N TYR A 97 -18.84 -7.33 -0.06
CA TYR A 97 -19.18 -7.46 -1.46
C TYR A 97 -20.66 -7.83 -1.62
N ALA A 98 -21.34 -7.15 -2.53
CA ALA A 98 -22.73 -7.42 -2.87
C ALA A 98 -22.86 -7.73 -4.37
N GLN A 99 -23.27 -8.94 -4.72
CA GLN A 99 -23.50 -9.31 -6.12
C GLN A 99 -24.60 -8.42 -6.71
N GLY A 100 -24.30 -7.72 -7.81
CA GLY A 100 -25.22 -6.76 -8.43
C GLY A 100 -25.48 -5.48 -7.62
N GLY A 101 -24.74 -5.27 -6.53
CA GLY A 101 -24.85 -4.09 -5.68
C GLY A 101 -23.73 -3.07 -5.86
N GLU A 102 -23.74 -2.05 -5.00
CA GLU A 102 -22.80 -0.92 -4.98
C GLU A 102 -21.43 -1.32 -4.41
N ASN A 103 -20.49 -1.72 -5.28
CA ASN A 103 -19.15 -2.17 -4.88
C ASN A 103 -18.03 -1.15 -5.15
N LEU A 104 -18.35 0.03 -5.72
CA LEU A 104 -17.37 1.00 -6.24
C LEU A 104 -16.37 1.56 -5.22
N ASN A 105 -16.68 1.49 -3.93
CA ASN A 105 -15.86 2.07 -2.86
C ASN A 105 -15.53 1.03 -1.77
N LEU A 106 -15.45 -0.26 -2.11
CA LEU A 106 -15.06 -1.30 -1.14
C LEU A 106 -13.57 -1.25 -0.76
N LEU A 107 -12.74 -0.61 -1.59
CA LEU A 107 -11.29 -0.45 -1.35
C LEU A 107 -10.93 0.92 -0.76
N GLU A 108 -11.92 1.75 -0.41
CA GLU A 108 -11.71 3.05 0.27
C GLU A 108 -11.59 2.88 1.79
N ASP A 109 -12.38 1.98 2.37
CA ASP A 109 -12.48 1.80 3.82
C ASP A 109 -12.23 0.34 4.20
N GLY A 110 -11.38 0.14 5.20
CA GLY A 110 -11.01 -1.18 5.70
C GLY A 110 -9.81 -1.12 6.64
N THR A 111 -9.21 -2.27 6.88
CA THR A 111 -8.02 -2.40 7.70
C THR A 111 -6.90 -3.05 6.90
N LEU A 112 -5.74 -2.40 6.88
CA LEU A 112 -4.50 -2.95 6.34
C LEU A 112 -3.77 -3.71 7.44
N PHE A 113 -3.22 -4.86 7.10
CA PHE A 113 -2.45 -5.71 7.98
C PHE A 113 -1.09 -6.01 7.36
N VAL A 114 -0.11 -6.31 8.21
CA VAL A 114 1.20 -6.83 7.81
C VAL A 114 1.44 -8.21 8.42
N ALA A 115 2.16 -9.08 7.72
CA ALA A 115 2.47 -10.43 8.18
C ALA A 115 3.59 -10.45 9.24
N LYS A 116 3.41 -11.30 10.25
CA LYS A 116 4.45 -11.75 11.18
C LYS A 116 4.47 -13.28 11.14
N PHE A 117 5.59 -13.86 10.72
CA PHE A 117 5.84 -15.29 10.74
C PHE A 117 6.66 -15.68 11.98
N GLU A 118 6.29 -16.80 12.59
CA GLU A 118 6.90 -17.35 13.79
C GLU A 118 7.73 -18.60 13.44
N GLU A 119 8.69 -18.96 14.29
CA GLU A 119 9.56 -20.13 14.08
C GLU A 119 8.80 -21.47 14.01
N ASN A 120 7.59 -21.51 14.58
CA ASN A 120 6.74 -22.70 14.61
C ASN A 120 5.89 -22.89 13.33
N GLN A 121 6.28 -22.28 12.21
CA GLN A 121 5.60 -22.33 10.91
C GLN A 121 4.16 -21.76 10.93
N LYS A 122 3.82 -20.97 11.95
CA LYS A 122 2.58 -20.19 11.96
C LYS A 122 2.87 -18.75 11.60
N GLY A 123 1.84 -18.06 11.16
CA GLY A 123 1.88 -16.62 10.94
C GLY A 123 0.64 -15.95 11.50
N ARG A 124 0.76 -14.66 11.77
CA ARG A 124 -0.36 -13.81 12.18
C ARG A 124 -0.34 -12.51 11.37
N TRP A 125 -1.53 -11.93 11.24
CA TRP A 125 -1.74 -10.64 10.60
C TRP A 125 -1.83 -9.56 11.68
N LEU A 126 -0.91 -8.61 11.65
CA LEU A 126 -0.87 -7.49 12.59
C LEU A 126 -1.59 -6.28 11.98
N PRO A 127 -2.65 -5.75 12.62
CA PRO A 127 -3.41 -4.64 12.07
C PRO A 127 -2.60 -3.34 12.15
N LEU A 128 -2.51 -2.61 11.05
CA LEU A 128 -1.91 -1.28 10.99
C LEU A 128 -2.99 -0.24 11.32
N THR A 129 -3.09 0.12 12.60
CA THR A 129 -4.07 1.10 13.11
C THR A 129 -3.34 2.19 13.88
N SER A 130 -4.05 3.27 14.20
CA SER A 130 -3.48 4.34 15.03
C SER A 130 -3.10 3.86 16.43
N GLU A 131 -3.82 2.89 16.97
CA GLU A 131 -3.51 2.30 18.27
C GLU A 131 -2.25 1.44 18.20
N SER A 132 -2.11 0.58 17.19
CA SER A 132 -0.95 -0.32 17.11
C SER A 132 0.34 0.40 16.71
N THR A 133 0.24 1.46 15.90
CA THR A 133 1.40 2.13 15.30
C THR A 133 1.72 3.51 15.90
N GLY A 134 0.78 4.11 16.62
CA GLY A 134 0.85 5.51 17.06
C GLY A 134 0.84 6.51 15.90
N MET A 135 0.39 6.12 14.71
CA MET A 135 0.32 6.95 13.50
C MET A 135 -1.14 7.21 13.09
N THR A 136 -1.43 8.37 12.54
CA THR A 136 -2.76 8.65 11.95
C THR A 136 -3.03 7.73 10.76
N LYS A 137 -4.31 7.54 10.39
CA LYS A 137 -4.67 6.75 9.19
C LYS A 137 -3.96 7.24 7.92
N ALA A 138 -3.86 8.55 7.74
CA ALA A 138 -3.18 9.14 6.59
C ALA A 138 -1.67 8.83 6.59
N GLU A 139 -1.01 8.95 7.74
CA GLU A 139 0.40 8.57 7.87
C GLU A 139 0.61 7.08 7.62
N ILE A 140 -0.27 6.19 8.10
CA ILE A 140 -0.19 4.75 7.81
C ILE A 140 -0.31 4.49 6.31
N SER A 141 -1.22 5.18 5.62
CA SER A 141 -1.40 5.06 4.16
C SER A 141 -0.20 5.57 3.35
N ILE A 142 0.54 6.58 3.82
CA ILE A 142 1.69 7.17 3.09
C ILE A 142 3.01 6.51 3.50
N HIS A 143 3.13 6.14 4.76
CA HIS A 143 4.33 5.63 5.43
C HIS A 143 4.14 4.19 5.92
N THR A 144 3.50 3.37 5.08
CA THR A 144 3.09 2.00 5.40
C THR A 144 4.26 1.12 5.82
N ARG A 145 5.43 1.26 5.17
CA ARG A 145 6.65 0.54 5.55
C ARG A 145 7.11 0.87 6.97
N GLN A 146 7.05 2.14 7.39
CA GLN A 146 7.39 2.52 8.75
C GLN A 146 6.37 2.00 9.77
N ALA A 147 5.07 2.09 9.44
CA ALA A 147 4.01 1.53 10.25
C ALA A 147 4.19 0.02 10.50
N ALA A 148 4.52 -0.74 9.45
CA ALA A 148 4.81 -2.16 9.55
C ALA A 148 6.07 -2.48 10.36
N SER A 149 7.14 -1.69 10.20
CA SER A 149 8.36 -1.84 11.01
C SER A 149 8.11 -1.59 12.50
N LYS A 150 7.23 -0.66 12.87
CA LYS A 150 6.86 -0.45 14.29
C LYS A 150 6.22 -1.67 14.94
N LEU A 151 5.60 -2.55 14.13
CA LEU A 151 5.03 -3.81 14.58
C LEU A 151 5.98 -5.00 14.41
N GLU A 152 7.24 -4.73 14.06
CA GLU A 152 8.27 -5.73 13.82
C GLU A 152 7.83 -6.81 12.82
N ALA A 153 7.16 -6.40 11.74
CA ALA A 153 6.80 -7.29 10.64
C ALA A 153 7.99 -8.13 10.17
N THR A 154 7.71 -9.36 9.71
CA THR A 154 8.77 -10.24 9.22
C THR A 154 9.25 -9.75 7.86
N THR A 155 10.55 -9.49 7.78
CA THR A 155 11.25 -9.16 6.53
C THR A 155 11.21 -10.35 5.57
N MET A 156 10.93 -10.11 4.30
CA MET A 156 10.80 -11.13 3.26
C MET A 156 11.94 -11.06 2.25
N ASP A 157 12.18 -12.18 1.56
CA ASP A 157 13.24 -12.32 0.55
C ASP A 157 12.82 -11.78 -0.82
N ARG A 158 12.35 -10.51 -0.85
CA ARG A 158 12.10 -9.60 -1.98
C ARG A 158 10.80 -8.85 -1.75
#